data_AF-A0A6A4ERZ9-F1
#
_entry.id   AF-A0A6A4ERZ9-F1
#
_cell.length_a   1.000
_cell.length_b   1.000
_cell.length_c   1.000
_cell.angle_alpha   90.00
_cell.angle_beta   90.00
_cell.angle_gamma   90.00
#
_symmetry.space_group_name_H-M   'P 1'
#
loop_
_entity.id
_entity.type
_entity.pdbx_description
1 polymer ?
#
loop_
_entity_poly.entity_id
_entity_poly.type
_entity_poly.pdbx_seq_one_letter_code
_entity_poly.pdbx_strand_id
1 'polypeptide(L)' 'MEIKKFLKGDLDCFSRGQIRRISKQAELCALNVRDILFRLGRATKDRHMPDELRLVVPESLRPDLLY' A
#
# COMPACT_ATOMS: atom_id res chain seq x y z
N MET A 1 -2.27 13.32 -1.03
CA MET A 1 -3.07 12.34 -1.81
C MET A 1 -4.14 11.74 -0.93
N GLU A 2 -5.36 11.57 -1.44
CA GLU A 2 -6.53 11.03 -0.69
C GLU A 2 -6.23 9.67 -0.05
N ILE A 3 -5.59 8.74 -0.77
CA ILE A 3 -5.26 7.40 -0.26
C ILE A 3 -4.32 7.44 0.97
N LYS A 4 -3.37 8.39 1.02
CA LYS A 4 -2.45 8.52 2.17
C LYS A 4 -3.20 9.01 3.41
N LYS A 5 -4.08 10.02 3.25
CA LYS A 5 -4.94 10.52 4.33
C LYS A 5 -5.87 9.41 4.84
N PHE A 6 -6.44 8.63 3.93
CA PHE A 6 -7.28 7.49 4.27
C PHE A 6 -6.52 6.43 5.07
N LEU A 7 -5.31 6.05 4.65
CA LEU A 7 -4.46 5.07 5.35
C LEU A 7 -3.93 5.59 6.70
N LYS A 8 -3.84 6.91 6.88
CA LYS A 8 -3.51 7.55 8.18
C LYS A 8 -4.68 7.60 9.16
N GLY A 9 -5.90 7.28 8.70
CA GLY A 9 -7.10 7.36 9.52
C GLY A 9 -7.75 8.75 9.57
N ASP A 10 -7.35 9.68 8.70
CA ASP A 10 -7.95 11.03 8.60
C ASP A 10 -9.34 10.97 7.91
N LEU A 11 -10.27 10.19 8.46
CA LEU A 11 -11.54 9.85 7.83
C LEU A 11 -12.53 11.02 7.80
N ASP A 12 -12.37 12.00 8.68
CA ASP A 12 -13.23 13.20 8.75
C ASP A 12 -13.17 14.04 7.48
N CYS A 13 -12.09 13.89 6.69
CA CYS A 13 -11.94 14.54 5.39
C CYS A 13 -12.77 13.89 4.27
N PHE A 14 -13.48 12.79 4.54
CA PHE A 14 -14.15 11.99 3.52
C PHE A 14 -15.64 11.82 3.79
N SER A 15 -16.44 11.97 2.74
CA SER A 15 -17.83 11.50 2.75
C SER A 15 -17.90 9.97 2.82
N ARG A 16 -19.04 9.44 3.27
CA ARG A 16 -19.30 7.98 3.29
C ARG A 16 -19.14 7.32 1.91
N GLY A 17 -19.49 8.03 0.83
CA GLY A 17 -19.32 7.57 -0.54
C GLY A 17 -17.84 7.48 -0.94
N GLN A 18 -17.03 8.48 -0.56
CA GLN A 18 -15.58 8.47 -0.79
C GLN A 18 -14.89 7.35 0.00
N ILE A 19 -15.27 7.13 1.26
CA ILE A 19 -14.74 6.02 2.08
C ILE A 19 -14.96 4.69 1.36
N ARG A 20 -16.18 4.42 0.89
CA ARG A 20 -16.50 3.17 0.17
C ARG A 20 -15.69 3.02 -1.12
N ARG A 21 -15.45 4.10 -1.85
CA ARG A 21 -14.65 4.10 -3.07
C ARG A 21 -13.18 3.84 -2.79
N ILE A 22 -12.62 4.53 -1.79
CA ILE A 22 -11.20 4.51 -1.46
C ILE A 22 -10.81 3.22 -0.74
N SER A 23 -11.70 2.62 0.06
CA SER A 23 -11.48 1.34 0.75
C SER A 23 -10.99 0.25 -0.22
N LYS A 24 -11.62 0.12 -1.39
CA LYS A 24 -11.21 -0.87 -2.41
C LYS A 24 -9.79 -0.68 -2.92
N GLN A 25 -9.33 0.57 -2.99
CA GLN A 25 -7.98 0.89 -3.42
C GLN A 25 -6.99 0.72 -2.26
N ALA A 26 -7.40 1.07 -1.03
CA ALA A 26 -6.61 0.94 0.18
C ALA A 26 -6.30 -0.53 0.50
N GLU A 27 -7.18 -1.48 0.16
CA GLU A 27 -6.93 -2.91 0.25
C GLU A 27 -5.67 -3.37 -0.53
N LEU A 28 -5.27 -2.63 -1.55
CA LEU A 28 -4.10 -2.93 -2.39
C LEU A 28 -2.92 -2.01 -2.09
N CYS A 29 -2.96 -1.26 -1.00
CA CYS A 29 -1.95 -0.28 -0.64
C CYS A 29 -1.51 -0.43 0.81
N ALA A 30 -0.24 -0.15 1.06
CA ALA A 30 0.31 -0.02 2.40
C ALA A 30 1.04 1.32 2.53
N LEU A 31 0.93 1.97 3.69
CA LEU A 31 1.67 3.17 4.03
C LEU A 31 2.66 2.82 5.14
N ASN A 32 3.95 3.10 4.96
CA ASN A 32 4.93 2.92 6.02
C ASN A 32 5.02 4.16 6.94
N VAL A 33 5.79 4.05 8.02
CA VAL A 33 6.02 5.14 9.00
C VAL A 33 6.71 6.38 8.42
N ARG A 34 7.32 6.27 7.23
CA ARG A 34 7.96 7.39 6.50
C ARG A 34 7.02 8.01 5.46
N ASP A 35 5.73 7.70 5.52
CA ASP A 35 4.72 8.14 4.55
C ASP A 35 4.96 7.69 3.11
N ILE A 36 5.72 6.63 2.91
CA ILE A 36 5.94 6.02 1.60
C ILE A 36 4.80 5.04 1.33
N LEU A 37 4.13 5.24 0.19
CA LEU A 37 2.99 4.45 -0.26
C LEU A 37 3.49 3.32 -1.17
N PHE A 38 3.14 2.09 -0.82
CA PHE A 38 3.45 0.89 -1.60
C PHE A 38 2.17 0.32 -2.19
N ARG A 39 2.28 -0.23 -3.41
CA ARG A 39 1.21 -1.03 -4.02
C ARG A 39 1.48 -2.50 -3.75
N LEU A 40 0.54 -3.17 -3.09
CA LEU A 40 0.59 -4.60 -2.90
C LEU A 40 0.32 -5.27 -4.26
N GLY A 41 1.27 -6.07 -4.73
CA GLY A 41 1.02 -6.96 -5.86
C GLY A 41 -0.08 -7.95 -5.47
N ARG A 42 -1.06 -8.20 -6.35
CA ARG A 42 -1.91 -9.39 -6.17
C ARG A 42 -0.98 -10.57 -6.23
N ALA A 43 -0.87 -11.34 -5.14
CA ALA A 43 -0.29 -12.66 -5.19
C ALA A 43 -1.03 -13.40 -6.31
N THR A 44 -0.35 -13.60 -7.44
CA THR A 44 -0.82 -14.53 -8.46
C THR A 44 -0.98 -15.84 -7.71
N LYS A 45 -2.23 -16.34 -7.69
CA LYS A 45 -2.57 -17.72 -7.34
C LYS A 45 -1.85 -18.62 -8.35
N ASP A 46 -0.55 -18.73 -8.26
CA ASP A 46 0.20 -19.73 -8.98
C ASP A 46 1.31 -20.26 -8.07
N ARG A 47 0.99 -21.46 -7.56
CA ARG A 47 1.89 -22.54 -7.17
C ARG A 47 2.95 -22.23 -6.11
N HIS A 48 2.66 -22.70 -4.90
CA HIS A 48 3.65 -23.29 -3.99
C HIS A 48 4.96 -22.49 -3.89
N MET A 49 4.89 -21.25 -3.42
CA MET A 49 6.05 -20.58 -2.85
C MET A 49 5.88 -20.56 -1.32
N PRO A 50 6.90 -20.94 -0.55
CA PRO A 50 6.86 -20.87 0.90
C PRO A 50 6.69 -19.42 1.32
N ASP A 51 6.12 -19.25 2.50
CA ASP A 51 5.59 -18.06 3.17
C ASP A 51 6.61 -16.91 3.41
N GLU A 52 7.38 -16.52 2.39
CA GLU A 52 8.21 -15.32 2.41
C GLU A 52 7.48 -14.18 1.70
N LEU A 53 6.81 -13.36 2.51
CA LEU A 53 6.33 -12.03 2.11
C LEU A 53 7.54 -11.15 1.73
N ARG A 54 8.01 -11.26 0.49
CA ARG A 54 9.10 -10.42 -0.02
C ARG A 54 8.57 -9.02 -0.31
N LEU A 55 9.05 -8.05 0.46
CA LEU A 55 8.76 -6.63 0.23
C LEU A 55 9.36 -6.22 -1.12
N VAL A 56 8.52 -5.99 -2.12
CA VAL A 56 8.98 -5.49 -3.43
C VAL A 56 9.30 -4.01 -3.29
N VAL A 57 10.58 -3.68 -3.40
CA VAL A 57 11.05 -2.30 -3.37
C VAL A 57 11.00 -1.74 -4.80
N PRO A 58 10.24 -0.65 -5.03
CA PRO A 58 10.26 0.07 -6.30
C PRO A 58 11.67 0.50 -6.72
N GLU A 59 11.93 0.52 -8.04
CA GLU A 59 13.25 0.86 -8.59
C GLU A 59 13.81 2.20 -8.12
N SER A 60 12.93 3.19 -7.96
CA SER A 60 13.27 4.51 -7.45
C SER A 60 13.76 4.54 -6.00
N LEU A 61 13.54 3.47 -5.22
CA LEU A 61 13.94 3.34 -3.81
C LEU A 61 15.11 2.36 -3.62
N ARG A 62 15.62 1.76 -4.69
CA ARG A 62 16.82 0.90 -4.64
C ARG A 62 18.09 1.63 -4.18
N PRO A 63 18.34 2.91 -4.53
CA PRO A 63 19.54 3.62 -4.07
C PRO A 63 19.61 3.76 -2.54
N ASP A 64 18.47 3.84 -1.86
CA ASP A 64 18.39 4.07 -0.41
C ASP A 64 18.55 2.79 0.44
N LEU A 65 18.70 1.63 -0.20
CA LEU A 65 18.85 0.33 0.46
C LEU A 65 20.31 -0.15 0.55
N LEU A 66 21.24 0.57 -0.07
CA LEU A 66 22.66 0.27 0.02
C LEU A 66 23.25 1.01 1.22
N TYR A 67 23.09 0.42 2.41
CA TYR A 67 23.89 0.71 3.60
C TYR A 67 24.22 -0.58 4.35
#